data_AF-A0A917YUD1-F1
#
_entry.id   AF-A0A917YUD1-F1
#
_cell.length_a   1.000
_cell.length_b   1.000
_cell.length_c   1.000
_cell.angle_alpha   90.00
_cell.angle_beta   90.00
_cell.angle_gamma   90.00
#
_symmetry.space_group_name_H-M   'P 1'
#
loop_
_entity.id
_entity.type
_entity.pdbx_description
1 polymer ?
#
loop_
_entity_poly.entity_id
_entity_poly.type
_entity_poly.pdbx_seq_one_letter_code
_entity_poly.pdbx_strand_id
1 'polypeptide(L)'
;MIRKDKHYIELLRYAHKLAWHTDEAEDLLQTALLAAIETGRTDMACVDNRRWLVGAIRNQSAFHARTAIRRRKREASFAYLTDDQTQSEASTTSFVSTLPPSLKTTALLALTGHTKAEITWLMRVSDAALRQRIVQIKRRWRQFDGSHVLELKGLKEGLAFGRIRQALLKLPCREHAMLGSHDPDGHLFMLSSQNGPWRQPRMISTQKKEKDNVWSK
;
A
#
# COMPACT_ATOMS: atom_id res chain seq x y z
N MET A 1 -22.04 -30.79 -28.24
CA MET A 1 -20.72 -31.41 -28.01
C MET A 1 -19.68 -30.60 -28.78
N ILE A 2 -19.03 -29.63 -28.12
CA ILE A 2 -18.11 -28.68 -28.75
C ILE A 2 -16.84 -29.46 -29.13
N ARG A 3 -16.46 -29.50 -30.42
CA ARG A 3 -15.15 -30.02 -30.82
C ARG A 3 -14.08 -29.16 -30.12
N LYS A 4 -13.44 -29.71 -29.09
CA LYS A 4 -12.24 -29.08 -28.52
C LYS A 4 -11.19 -29.08 -29.63
N ASP A 5 -10.86 -27.89 -30.11
CA ASP A 5 -9.88 -27.68 -31.15
C ASP A 5 -8.52 -28.27 -30.71
N LYS A 6 -7.81 -28.95 -31.61
CA LYS A 6 -6.59 -29.70 -31.26
C LYS A 6 -5.55 -28.80 -30.59
N HIS A 7 -5.46 -27.56 -31.05
CA HIS A 7 -4.53 -26.54 -30.53
C HIS A 7 -4.90 -26.06 -29.13
N TYR A 8 -6.20 -25.96 -28.83
CA TYR A 8 -6.67 -25.63 -27.48
C TYR A 8 -6.24 -26.71 -26.47
N ILE A 9 -6.40 -27.99 -26.84
CA ILE A 9 -5.99 -29.12 -25.97
C ILE A 9 -4.47 -29.12 -25.74
N GLU A 10 -3.67 -28.83 -26.77
CA GLU A 10 -2.21 -28.74 -26.66
C GLU A 10 -1.78 -27.61 -25.72
N LEU A 11 -2.40 -26.44 -25.82
CA LEU A 11 -2.12 -25.29 -24.94
C LEU A 11 -2.58 -25.55 -23.50
N LEU A 12 -3.74 -26.18 -23.30
CA LEU A 12 -4.23 -26.55 -21.97
C LEU A 12 -3.29 -27.59 -21.32
N ARG A 13 -2.82 -28.58 -22.09
CA ARG A 13 -1.82 -29.54 -21.60
C ARG A 13 -0.50 -28.85 -21.23
N TYR A 14 -0.12 -27.80 -21.95
CA TYR A 14 1.04 -26.99 -21.60
C TYR A 14 0.81 -26.20 -20.30
N ALA A 15 -0.35 -25.55 -20.14
CA ALA A 15 -0.71 -24.84 -18.91
C ALA A 15 -0.73 -25.78 -17.69
N HIS A 16 -1.24 -27.00 -17.82
CA HIS A 16 -1.21 -28.00 -16.76
C HIS A 16 0.20 -28.40 -16.31
N LYS A 17 1.23 -28.27 -17.16
CA LYS A 17 2.62 -28.52 -16.76
C LYS A 17 3.20 -27.37 -15.92
N LEU A 18 2.60 -26.19 -16.00
CA LEU A 18 3.07 -24.97 -15.34
C LEU A 18 2.27 -24.67 -14.06
N ALA A 19 1.00 -25.07 -14.00
CA ALA A 19 0.13 -24.88 -12.86
C ALA A 19 0.27 -26.02 -11.84
N TRP A 20 0.01 -25.72 -10.56
CA TRP A 20 -0.05 -26.77 -9.52
C TRP A 20 -1.42 -27.43 -9.44
N HIS A 21 -2.48 -26.72 -9.83
CA HIS A 21 -3.87 -27.22 -9.84
C HIS A 21 -4.48 -27.18 -11.25
N THR A 22 -5.50 -28.02 -11.47
CA THR A 22 -6.25 -28.07 -12.73
C THR A 22 -6.96 -26.76 -13.04
N ASP A 23 -7.57 -26.15 -12.03
CA ASP A 23 -8.38 -24.93 -12.18
C ASP A 23 -7.48 -23.73 -12.51
N GLU A 24 -6.29 -23.67 -11.90
CA GLU A 24 -5.27 -22.67 -12.19
C GLU A 24 -4.75 -22.77 -13.64
N ALA A 25 -4.64 -23.99 -14.19
CA ALA A 25 -4.23 -24.17 -15.58
C ALA A 25 -5.28 -23.63 -16.58
N GLU A 26 -6.56 -23.78 -16.26
CA GLU A 26 -7.66 -23.27 -17.08
C GLU A 26 -7.70 -21.74 -17.04
N ASP A 27 -7.56 -21.13 -15.87
CA ASP A 27 -7.47 -19.68 -15.69
C ASP A 27 -6.30 -19.05 -16.45
N LEU A 28 -5.12 -19.70 -16.39
CA LEU A 28 -3.94 -19.25 -17.14
C LEU A 28 -4.19 -19.26 -18.65
N LEU A 29 -4.82 -20.31 -19.17
CA LEU A 29 -5.15 -20.39 -20.59
C LEU A 29 -6.21 -19.34 -20.96
N GLN A 30 -7.27 -19.21 -20.17
CA GLN A 30 -8.36 -18.28 -20.46
C GLN A 30 -7.88 -16.83 -20.48
N THR A 31 -7.01 -16.45 -19.54
CA THR A 31 -6.41 -15.11 -19.53
C THR A 31 -5.51 -14.88 -20.74
N ALA A 32 -4.70 -15.87 -21.13
CA ALA A 32 -3.85 -15.77 -22.31
C ALA A 32 -4.68 -15.64 -23.61
N LEU A 33 -5.83 -16.31 -23.68
CA LEU A 33 -6.77 -16.20 -24.80
C LEU A 33 -7.44 -14.83 -24.88
N LEU A 34 -7.83 -14.25 -23.73
CA LEU A 34 -8.34 -12.88 -23.67
C LEU A 34 -7.31 -11.88 -24.20
N ALA A 35 -6.05 -11.99 -23.76
CA ALA A 35 -4.97 -11.14 -24.25
C ALA A 35 -4.68 -11.34 -25.76
N ALA A 36 -4.89 -12.56 -26.27
CA ALA A 36 -4.79 -12.82 -27.71
C ALA A 36 -5.90 -12.12 -28.50
N ILE A 37 -7.14 -12.11 -27.98
CA ILE A 37 -8.26 -11.39 -28.58
C ILE A 37 -7.99 -9.88 -28.62
N GLU A 38 -7.55 -9.31 -27.50
CA GLU A 38 -7.22 -7.88 -27.40
C GLU A 38 -6.13 -7.45 -28.38
N THR A 39 -5.20 -8.35 -28.70
CA THR A 39 -4.08 -8.07 -29.61
C THR A 39 -4.32 -8.55 -31.05
N GLY A 40 -5.53 -9.01 -31.37
CA GLY A 40 -5.91 -9.48 -32.71
C GLY A 40 -5.28 -10.81 -33.14
N ARG A 41 -4.74 -11.60 -32.20
CA ARG A 41 -4.06 -12.89 -32.44
C ARG A 41 -4.99 -14.09 -32.23
N THR A 42 -6.17 -14.06 -32.85
CA THR A 42 -7.23 -15.06 -32.62
C THR A 42 -7.04 -16.34 -33.43
N ASP A 43 -6.28 -16.31 -34.52
CA ASP A 43 -6.02 -17.48 -35.35
C ASP A 43 -5.00 -18.42 -34.67
N MET A 44 -5.48 -19.55 -34.18
CA MET A 44 -4.67 -20.60 -33.55
C MET A 44 -4.00 -21.55 -34.55
N ALA A 45 -4.41 -21.55 -35.83
CA ALA A 45 -3.75 -22.32 -36.87
C ALA A 45 -2.38 -21.70 -37.24
N CYS A 46 -2.23 -20.39 -37.03
CA CYS A 46 -0.96 -19.67 -37.16
C CYS A 46 0.07 -20.10 -36.08
N VAL A 47 1.26 -20.52 -36.53
CA VAL A 47 2.36 -20.97 -35.66
C VAL A 47 2.84 -19.85 -34.73
N ASP A 48 2.90 -18.61 -35.23
CA ASP A 48 3.43 -17.47 -34.47
C ASP A 48 2.50 -17.06 -33.32
N ASN A 49 1.18 -17.10 -33.56
CA ASN A 49 0.18 -16.84 -32.51
C ASN A 49 0.25 -17.90 -31.41
N ARG A 50 0.48 -19.17 -31.77
CA ARG A 50 0.68 -20.24 -30.78
C ARG A 50 1.95 -20.05 -29.95
N ARG A 51 3.07 -19.67 -30.59
CA ARG A 51 4.33 -19.37 -29.87
C ARG A 51 4.15 -18.19 -28.92
N TRP A 52 3.42 -17.17 -29.34
CA TRP A 52 3.08 -16.03 -28.51
C TRP A 52 2.24 -16.45 -27.30
N LEU A 53 1.20 -17.27 -27.50
CA LEU A 53 0.34 -17.80 -26.44
C LEU A 53 1.13 -18.63 -25.42
N VAL A 54 2.04 -19.49 -25.88
CA VAL A 54 2.96 -20.25 -24.99
C VAL A 54 3.80 -19.30 -24.14
N GLY A 55 4.30 -18.22 -24.74
CA GLY A 55 5.03 -17.16 -24.02
C GLY A 55 4.16 -16.44 -22.99
N ALA A 56 2.92 -16.10 -23.35
CA ALA A 56 1.95 -15.45 -22.46
C ALA A 56 1.62 -16.32 -21.24
N ILE A 57 1.27 -17.60 -21.45
CA ILE A 57 1.01 -18.57 -20.38
C ILE A 57 2.22 -18.69 -19.44
N ARG A 58 3.44 -18.77 -20.00
CA ARG A 58 4.66 -18.84 -19.19
C ARG A 58 4.88 -17.59 -18.35
N ASN A 59 4.75 -16.40 -18.93
CA ASN A 59 4.93 -15.16 -18.20
C ASN A 59 3.90 -15.02 -17.07
N GLN A 60 2.66 -15.39 -17.35
CA GLN A 60 1.59 -15.35 -16.37
C GLN A 60 1.84 -16.33 -15.21
N SER A 61 2.23 -17.57 -15.48
CA SER A 61 2.60 -18.53 -14.42
C SER A 61 3.73 -18.01 -13.51
N ALA A 62 4.75 -17.37 -14.10
CA ALA A 62 5.85 -16.78 -13.34
C ALA A 62 5.38 -15.60 -12.48
N PHE A 63 4.41 -14.83 -12.96
CA PHE A 63 3.79 -13.76 -12.17
C PHE A 63 3.01 -14.32 -10.98
N HIS A 64 2.14 -15.32 -11.19
CA HIS A 64 1.40 -15.98 -10.10
C HIS A 64 2.33 -16.58 -9.05
N ALA A 65 3.39 -17.30 -9.48
CA ALA A 65 4.38 -17.87 -8.57
C ALA A 65 5.10 -16.80 -7.74
N ARG A 66 5.51 -15.69 -8.36
CA ARG A 66 6.15 -14.56 -7.63
C ARG A 66 5.19 -13.95 -6.62
N THR A 67 3.91 -13.80 -6.97
CA THR A 67 2.88 -13.27 -6.06
C THR A 67 2.61 -14.22 -4.90
N ALA A 68 2.53 -15.53 -5.15
CA ALA A 68 2.35 -16.55 -4.12
C ALA A 68 3.54 -16.63 -3.15
N ILE A 69 4.78 -16.60 -3.66
CA ILE A 69 5.99 -16.56 -2.83
C ILE A 69 6.01 -15.31 -1.95
N ARG A 70 5.65 -14.14 -2.50
CA ARG A 70 5.54 -12.90 -1.71
C ARG A 70 4.48 -13.02 -0.62
N ARG A 71 3.29 -13.54 -0.95
CA ARG A 71 2.23 -13.80 0.02
C ARG A 71 2.68 -14.73 1.15
N ARG A 72 3.32 -15.84 0.82
CA ARG A 72 3.85 -16.79 1.81
C ARG A 72 4.93 -16.16 2.68
N LYS A 73 5.76 -15.29 2.11
CA LYS A 73 6.74 -14.51 2.87
C LYS A 73 6.03 -13.55 3.86
N ARG A 74 4.89 -12.94 3.50
CA ARG A 74 4.06 -12.15 4.42
C ARG A 74 3.58 -13.00 5.59
N GLU A 75 2.97 -14.14 5.29
CA GLU A 75 2.41 -15.06 6.30
C GLU A 75 3.50 -15.59 7.24
N ALA A 76 4.69 -15.91 6.72
CA ALA A 76 5.83 -16.34 7.53
C ALA A 76 6.46 -15.19 8.34
N SER A 77 6.55 -13.97 7.79
CA SER A 77 7.05 -12.80 8.54
C SER A 77 6.09 -12.40 9.66
N PHE A 78 4.78 -12.52 9.47
CA PHE A 78 3.78 -12.27 10.51
C PHE A 78 3.96 -13.22 11.69
N ALA A 79 4.29 -14.50 11.44
CA ALA A 79 4.54 -15.47 12.50
C ALA A 79 5.80 -15.18 13.34
N TYR A 80 6.88 -14.65 12.74
CA TYR A 80 8.15 -14.39 13.44
C TYR A 80 8.26 -13.00 14.07
N LEU A 81 7.47 -12.01 13.63
CA LEU A 81 7.49 -10.65 14.16
C LEU A 81 6.68 -10.49 15.46
N THR A 82 5.87 -11.48 15.83
CA THR A 82 4.91 -11.38 16.94
C THR A 82 5.52 -11.50 18.34
N ASP A 83 6.79 -11.91 18.50
CA ASP A 83 7.37 -12.23 19.83
C ASP A 83 8.26 -11.11 20.44
N ASP A 84 9.11 -10.47 19.63
CA ASP A 84 10.08 -9.44 20.11
C ASP A 84 9.61 -7.98 19.86
N GLN A 85 8.60 -7.77 19.00
CA GLN A 85 8.04 -6.43 18.72
C GLN A 85 7.02 -5.96 19.78
N THR A 86 6.40 -6.90 20.48
CA THR A 86 5.21 -6.71 21.32
C THR A 86 5.48 -5.78 22.50
N GLN A 87 6.68 -5.82 23.09
CA GLN A 87 6.97 -5.05 24.30
C GLN A 87 7.31 -3.57 24.01
N SER A 88 8.05 -3.29 22.92
CA SER A 88 8.44 -1.93 22.53
C SER A 88 7.34 -1.20 21.74
N GLU A 89 6.58 -1.91 20.89
CA GLU A 89 5.43 -1.34 20.20
C GLU A 89 4.26 -1.07 21.16
N ALA A 90 4.05 -1.89 22.20
CA ALA A 90 3.05 -1.61 23.22
C ALA A 90 3.29 -0.28 23.96
N SER A 91 4.55 0.06 24.29
CA SER A 91 4.87 1.35 24.93
C SER A 91 4.64 2.54 23.98
N THR A 92 5.00 2.41 22.70
CA THR A 92 4.80 3.48 21.71
C THR A 92 3.32 3.67 21.36
N THR A 93 2.56 2.59 21.17
CA THR A 93 1.13 2.64 20.85
C THR A 93 0.30 3.14 22.04
N SER A 94 0.63 2.73 23.26
CA SER A 94 0.01 3.26 24.48
C SER A 94 0.26 4.76 24.63
N PHE A 95 1.48 5.25 24.41
CA PHE A 95 1.74 6.69 24.38
C PHE A 95 0.89 7.43 23.33
N VAL A 96 0.87 6.95 22.08
CA VAL A 96 0.12 7.60 20.99
C VAL A 96 -1.38 7.64 21.29
N SER A 97 -1.90 6.67 22.05
CA SER A 97 -3.30 6.67 22.50
C SER A 97 -3.63 7.78 23.50
N THR A 98 -2.67 8.22 24.30
CA THR A 98 -2.84 9.34 25.26
C THR A 98 -2.82 10.72 24.62
N LEU A 99 -2.37 10.83 23.37
CA LEU A 99 -2.23 12.12 22.69
C LEU A 99 -3.59 12.69 22.25
N PRO A 100 -3.78 14.02 22.37
CA PRO A 100 -4.89 14.72 21.73
C PRO A 100 -4.93 14.44 20.21
N PRO A 101 -6.11 14.43 19.56
CA PRO A 101 -6.27 13.98 18.17
C PRO A 101 -5.29 14.61 17.17
N SER A 102 -5.07 15.93 17.27
CA SER A 102 -4.16 16.66 16.37
C SER A 102 -2.68 16.28 16.56
N LEU A 103 -2.26 15.96 17.79
CA LEU A 103 -0.92 15.48 18.10
C LEU A 103 -0.77 14.00 17.74
N LYS A 104 -1.82 13.20 17.94
CA LYS A 104 -1.89 11.79 17.59
C LYS A 104 -1.65 11.57 16.09
N THR A 105 -2.38 12.29 15.23
CA THR A 105 -2.17 12.21 13.77
C THR A 105 -0.76 12.65 13.37
N THR A 106 -0.24 13.72 13.97
CA THR A 106 1.13 14.20 13.69
C THR A 106 2.18 13.16 14.12
N ALA A 107 2.01 12.53 15.28
CA ALA A 107 2.90 11.50 15.80
C ALA A 107 2.91 10.26 14.92
N LEU A 108 1.73 9.77 14.49
CA LEU A 108 1.62 8.62 13.59
C LEU A 108 2.30 8.86 12.24
N LEU A 109 2.09 10.03 11.64
CA LEU A 109 2.74 10.37 10.38
C LEU A 109 4.27 10.45 10.51
N ALA A 110 4.77 11.01 11.62
CA ALA A 110 6.20 11.07 11.88
C ALA A 110 6.80 9.68 12.13
N LEU A 111 6.13 8.82 12.91
CA LEU A 111 6.57 7.46 13.22
C LEU A 111 6.58 6.53 12.00
N THR A 112 5.72 6.81 11.01
CA THR A 112 5.69 6.12 9.71
C THR A 112 6.66 6.71 8.69
N GLY A 113 7.46 7.71 9.08
CA GLY A 113 8.55 8.24 8.24
C GLY A 113 8.12 9.31 7.23
N HIS A 114 6.95 9.92 7.39
CA HIS A 114 6.54 11.05 6.55
C HIS A 114 7.43 12.26 6.80
N THR A 115 7.75 12.97 5.72
CA THR A 115 8.55 14.19 5.78
C THR A 115 7.75 15.36 6.29
N LYS A 116 8.46 16.37 6.79
CA LYS A 116 7.89 17.65 7.19
C LYS A 116 6.94 18.26 6.13
N ALA A 117 7.36 18.24 4.87
CA ALA A 117 6.59 18.80 3.75
C ALA A 117 5.26 18.04 3.54
N GLU A 118 5.29 16.71 3.57
CA GLU A 118 4.10 15.88 3.45
C GLU A 118 3.14 16.07 4.62
N ILE A 119 3.67 16.13 5.85
CA ILE A 119 2.84 16.34 7.05
C ILE A 119 2.16 17.71 6.99
N THR A 120 2.89 18.77 6.63
CA THR A 120 2.30 20.11 6.46
C THR A 120 1.23 20.14 5.38
N TRP A 121 1.46 19.44 4.27
CA TRP A 121 0.51 19.35 3.17
C TRP A 121 -0.75 18.58 3.55
N LEU A 122 -0.59 17.39 4.13
CA LEU A 122 -1.68 16.49 4.49
C LEU A 122 -2.55 17.08 5.60
N MET A 123 -1.92 17.65 6.62
CA MET A 123 -2.64 18.24 7.76
C MET A 123 -3.10 19.68 7.52
N ARG A 124 -2.71 20.30 6.39
CA ARG A 124 -2.97 21.71 6.07
C ARG A 124 -2.55 22.67 7.20
N VAL A 125 -1.36 22.46 7.72
CA VAL A 125 -0.80 23.28 8.81
C VAL A 125 0.44 24.04 8.36
N SER A 126 0.64 25.23 8.94
CA SER A 126 1.88 25.97 8.73
C SER A 126 3.07 25.23 9.34
N ASP A 127 4.27 25.53 8.84
CA ASP A 127 5.51 25.01 9.41
C ASP A 127 5.62 25.32 10.91
N ALA A 128 5.31 26.56 11.32
CA ALA A 128 5.32 26.95 12.73
C ALA A 128 4.39 26.09 13.59
N ALA A 129 3.18 25.80 13.11
CA ALA A 129 2.23 24.93 13.80
C ALA A 129 2.74 23.48 13.89
N LEU A 130 3.37 22.96 12.82
CA LEU A 130 3.97 21.62 12.86
C LEU A 130 5.12 21.54 13.88
N ARG A 131 6.01 22.54 13.92
CA ARG A 131 7.09 22.58 14.92
C ARG A 131 6.55 22.60 16.34
N GLN A 132 5.52 23.40 16.61
CA GLN A 132 4.87 23.44 17.92
C GLN A 132 4.29 22.07 18.31
N ARG A 133 3.63 21.39 17.38
CA ARG A 133 3.10 20.04 17.60
C ARG A 133 4.19 19.03 17.90
N ILE A 134 5.29 19.03 17.14
CA ILE A 134 6.44 18.14 17.40
C ILE A 134 7.05 18.41 18.78
N VAL A 135 7.21 19.67 19.17
CA VAL A 135 7.71 20.04 20.51
C VAL A 135 6.77 19.53 21.60
N GLN A 136 5.46 19.69 21.42
CA GLN A 136 4.46 19.19 22.37
C GLN A 136 4.45 17.67 22.49
N ILE A 137 4.63 16.94 21.38
CA ILE A 137 4.76 15.48 21.38
C ILE A 137 6.01 15.07 22.15
N LYS A 138 7.16 15.68 21.85
CA LYS A 138 8.44 15.38 22.54
C LYS A 138 8.35 15.64 24.05
N ARG A 139 7.69 16.73 24.47
CA ARG A 139 7.47 17.04 25.89
C ARG A 139 6.63 15.97 26.58
N ARG A 140 5.53 15.55 25.95
CA ARG A 140 4.65 14.52 26.49
C ARG A 140 5.31 13.15 26.54
N TRP A 141 6.12 12.81 25.52
CA TRP A 141 6.90 11.57 25.52
C TRP A 141 7.85 11.50 26.72
N ARG A 142 8.58 12.58 26.99
CA ARG A 142 9.49 12.67 28.15
C ARG A 142 8.77 12.50 29.48
N GLN A 143 7.52 12.94 29.58
CA GLN A 143 6.69 12.77 30.79
C GLN A 143 6.10 11.37 30.91
N PHE A 144 5.92 10.66 29.80
CA PHE A 144 5.30 9.34 29.75
C PHE A 144 6.29 8.21 30.06
N ASP A 145 7.49 8.25 29.47
CA ASP A 145 8.43 7.12 29.51
C ASP A 145 9.79 7.48 30.15
N GLY A 146 10.10 8.77 30.36
CA GLY A 146 11.41 9.22 30.86
C GLY A 146 12.60 8.98 29.90
N SER A 147 12.42 8.11 28.90
CA SER A 147 13.38 7.68 27.88
C SER A 147 13.68 8.75 26.83
N HIS A 148 14.87 8.69 26.22
CA HIS A 148 15.27 9.63 25.18
C HIS A 148 14.48 9.38 23.89
N VAL A 149 13.99 10.45 23.23
CA VAL A 149 13.18 10.41 21.97
C VAL A 149 13.87 9.62 20.83
N LEU A 150 15.17 9.39 20.93
CA LEU A 150 15.96 8.60 19.97
C LEU A 150 15.65 7.10 20.03
N GLU A 151 15.01 6.62 21.10
CA GLU A 151 14.59 5.22 21.28
C GLU A 151 13.19 4.93 20.74
N LEU A 152 12.48 5.95 20.23
CA LEU A 152 11.26 5.75 19.45
C LEU A 152 11.63 5.04 18.15
N LYS A 153 11.66 3.71 18.19
CA LYS A 153 11.63 2.88 17.00
C LYS A 153 10.36 3.26 16.24
N GLY A 154 10.51 3.76 15.02
CA GLY A 154 9.37 3.96 14.12
C GLY A 154 8.57 2.66 14.00
N LEU A 155 7.28 2.76 13.65
CA LEU A 155 6.43 1.59 13.44
C LEU A 155 7.08 0.69 12.38
N LYS A 156 7.59 -0.48 12.78
CA LYS A 156 8.30 -1.41 11.89
C LYS A 156 7.34 -2.52 11.49
N GLU A 157 6.31 -2.18 10.73
CA GLU A 157 5.42 -3.16 10.12
C GLU A 157 6.16 -3.91 8.99
N GLY A 158 7.07 -4.85 9.29
CA GLY A 158 7.63 -5.87 8.37
C GLY A 158 8.32 -5.43 7.06
N LEU A 159 8.24 -4.16 6.67
CA LEU A 159 8.70 -3.57 5.43
C LEU A 159 9.91 -2.68 5.73
N ALA A 160 10.86 -2.62 4.79
CA ALA A 160 11.99 -1.70 4.88
C ALA A 160 11.53 -0.27 4.59
N PHE A 161 10.68 0.32 5.44
CA PHE A 161 10.10 1.66 5.29
C PHE A 161 11.16 2.70 4.92
N GLY A 162 12.35 2.63 5.52
CA GLY A 162 13.47 3.51 5.17
C GLY A 162 13.94 3.39 3.71
N ARG A 163 14.00 2.16 3.16
CA ARG A 163 14.37 1.92 1.75
C ARG A 163 13.23 2.28 0.79
N ILE A 164 12.00 1.94 1.14
CA ILE A 164 10.79 2.34 0.40
C ILE A 164 10.71 3.85 0.32
N ARG A 165 10.96 4.53 1.45
CA ARG A 165 11.02 5.99 1.55
C ARG A 165 12.13 6.58 0.69
N GLN A 166 13.33 6.01 0.74
CA GLN A 166 14.43 6.46 -0.12
C GLN A 166 14.12 6.29 -1.62
N ALA A 167 13.36 5.26 -2.00
CA ALA A 167 12.91 5.09 -3.38
C ALA A 167 11.83 6.13 -3.77
N LEU A 168 10.85 6.38 -2.88
CA LEU A 168 9.81 7.39 -3.09
C LEU A 168 10.37 8.81 -3.22
N LEU A 169 11.40 9.16 -2.44
CA LEU A 169 12.07 10.46 -2.51
C LEU A 169 12.84 10.68 -3.83
N LYS A 170 13.19 9.61 -4.55
CA LYS A 170 13.91 9.68 -5.84
C LYS A 170 12.98 9.77 -7.05
N LEU A 171 11.66 9.60 -6.86
CA LEU A 171 10.72 9.77 -7.96
C LEU A 171 10.63 11.26 -8.36
N PRO A 172 10.59 11.58 -9.65
CA PRO A 172 10.56 12.95 -10.13
C PRO A 172 9.30 13.66 -9.62
N CYS A 173 9.52 14.65 -8.74
CA CYS A 173 8.49 15.44 -8.13
C CYS A 173 8.04 16.53 -9.12
N ARG A 174 6.78 16.49 -9.57
CA ARG A 174 6.19 17.64 -10.29
C ARG A 174 5.84 18.72 -9.25
N GLU A 175 5.92 19.99 -9.64
CA GLU A 175 5.91 21.23 -8.82
C GLU A 175 4.78 21.42 -7.77
N HIS A 176 3.88 20.46 -7.60
CA HIS A 176 2.77 20.52 -6.64
C HIS A 176 3.03 19.56 -5.47
N ALA A 177 2.63 19.93 -4.27
CA ALA A 177 2.85 19.11 -3.08
C ALA A 177 2.26 17.69 -3.23
N MET A 178 3.13 16.68 -3.04
CA MET A 178 2.86 15.27 -3.27
C MET A 178 3.00 14.46 -1.97
N LEU A 179 2.26 13.36 -1.89
CA LEU A 179 2.38 12.33 -0.86
C LEU A 179 2.80 11.02 -1.54
N GLY A 180 3.99 10.53 -1.20
CA GLY A 180 4.44 9.20 -1.61
C GLY A 180 4.09 8.16 -0.55
N SER A 181 3.45 7.06 -0.95
CA SER A 181 3.15 5.93 -0.06
C SER A 181 3.34 4.61 -0.80
N HIS A 182 2.99 3.52 -0.14
CA HIS A 182 2.98 2.18 -0.71
C HIS A 182 1.75 1.41 -0.22
N ASP A 183 1.29 0.46 -1.02
CA ASP A 183 0.29 -0.50 -0.55
C ASP A 183 0.97 -1.58 0.33
N PRO A 184 0.23 -2.36 1.13
CA PRO A 184 0.74 -3.50 1.92
C PRO A 184 1.71 -4.47 1.19
N ASP A 185 1.65 -4.51 -0.13
CA ASP A 185 2.47 -5.34 -1.03
C ASP A 185 3.79 -4.66 -1.42
N GLY A 186 4.01 -3.43 -0.96
CA GLY A 186 5.19 -2.62 -1.24
C GLY A 186 5.16 -1.92 -2.60
N HIS A 187 4.03 -1.98 -3.33
CA HIS A 187 3.85 -1.20 -4.54
C HIS A 187 3.82 0.28 -4.20
N LEU A 188 4.76 1.03 -4.77
CA LEU A 188 4.88 2.46 -4.56
C LEU A 188 3.79 3.19 -5.34
N PHE A 189 3.07 4.07 -4.67
CA PHE A 189 2.13 4.98 -5.32
C PHE A 189 2.35 6.41 -4.84
N MET A 190 1.95 7.36 -5.67
CA MET A 190 2.11 8.79 -5.40
C MET A 190 0.79 9.50 -5.61
N LEU A 191 0.43 10.34 -4.65
CA LEU A 191 -0.76 11.18 -4.68
C LEU A 191 -0.32 12.63 -4.84
N SER A 192 -0.87 13.31 -5.83
CA SER A 192 -0.69 14.76 -6.04
C SER A 192 -2.05 15.42 -6.19
N SER A 193 -2.17 16.68 -5.76
CA SER A 193 -3.36 17.45 -6.07
C SER A 193 -3.15 18.29 -7.34
N GLN A 194 -4.10 18.18 -8.27
CA GLN A 194 -4.19 19.08 -9.43
C GLN A 194 -4.90 20.41 -9.08
N ASN A 195 -5.52 20.48 -7.91
CA ASN A 195 -6.20 21.67 -7.43
C ASN A 195 -5.26 22.43 -6.49
N GLY A 196 -5.01 23.70 -6.80
CA GLY A 196 -4.32 24.60 -5.88
C GLY A 196 -4.99 24.61 -4.49
N PRO A 197 -4.25 25.02 -3.44
CA PRO A 197 -4.69 24.89 -2.04
C PRO A 197 -6.05 25.54 -1.72
N TRP A 198 -6.52 26.44 -2.59
CA TRP A 198 -7.78 27.20 -2.48
C TRP A 198 -9.03 26.46 -2.99
N ARG A 199 -8.89 25.37 -3.76
CA ARG A 199 -10.02 24.63 -4.36
C ARG A 199 -10.05 23.15 -3.98
N GLN A 200 -9.47 22.79 -2.85
CA GLN A 200 -9.73 21.48 -2.25
C GLN A 200 -10.90 21.59 -1.28
N PRO A 201 -11.84 20.61 -1.27
CA PRO A 201 -12.97 20.64 -0.35
C PRO A 201 -12.44 20.81 1.08
N ARG A 202 -12.92 21.87 1.76
CA ARG A 202 -12.79 22.00 3.21
C ARG A 202 -13.64 20.87 3.79
N MET A 203 -13.03 19.97 4.58
CA MET A 203 -13.83 19.14 5.49
C MET A 203 -14.61 20.10 6.39
N ILE A 204 -15.90 20.25 6.13
CA ILE A 204 -16.82 20.89 7.05
C ILE A 204 -16.96 19.90 8.19
N SER A 205 -16.33 20.18 9.33
CA SER A 205 -16.51 19.39 10.54
C SER A 205 -17.99 19.38 10.92
N THR A 206 -18.63 18.22 10.87
CA THR A 206 -20.04 18.00 11.24
C THR A 206 -20.31 18.04 12.74
N GLN A 207 -19.46 18.73 13.52
CA GLN A 207 -19.67 18.91 14.97
C GLN A 207 -20.37 20.24 15.29
N LYS A 208 -21.56 20.46 14.73
CA LYS A 208 -22.46 21.55 15.19
C LYS A 208 -23.91 21.35 14.76
N LYS A 209 -24.52 20.21 15.09
CA LYS A 209 -25.98 20.00 15.02
C LYS A 209 -26.47 19.05 16.12
N GLU A 210 -26.01 19.27 17.34
CA GLU A 210 -26.56 18.55 18.51
C GLU A 210 -26.55 19.44 19.77
N LYS A 211 -26.79 20.75 19.60
CA LYS A 211 -27.02 21.67 20.72
C LYS A 211 -28.28 22.52 20.59
N ASP A 212 -29.00 22.43 19.48
CA ASP A 212 -30.15 23.31 19.22
C ASP A 212 -31.51 22.64 19.49
N ASN A 213 -31.54 21.41 20.03
CA ASN A 213 -32.79 20.69 20.32
C ASN A 213 -33.16 20.59 21.81
N VAL A 214 -32.62 21.49 22.64
CA VAL A 214 -32.98 21.60 24.07
C VAL A 214 -33.35 23.05 24.39
N TRP A 215 -34.39 23.58 23.75
CA TRP A 215 -35.27 24.58 24.37
C TRP A 215 -36.57 24.71 23.56
N SER A 216 -37.56 23.91 23.92
CA SER A 216 -38.99 24.22 23.74
C SER A 216 -39.76 23.27 24.65
N LYS A 217 -39.92 23.71 25.89
CA LYS A 217 -41.01 23.34 26.79
C LYS A 217 -41.68 24.65 27.21
#